data_AF-A0A370H202-F1
#
_entry.id   AF-A0A370H202-F1
#
_cell.length_a   1.000
_cell.length_b   1.000
_cell.length_c   1.000
_cell.angle_alpha   90.00
_cell.angle_beta   90.00
_cell.angle_gamma   90.00
#
_symmetry.space_group_name_H-M   'P 1'
#
loop_
_entity.id
_entity.type
_entity.pdbx_description
1 polymer ?
#
loop_
_entity_poly.entity_id
_entity_poly.type
_entity_poly.pdbx_seq_one_letter_code
_entity_poly.pdbx_strand_id
1 'polypeptide(L)'
;MGVQVVGGARNLVGQWSFLQWAVFVVGVVHIVWAVAGWIAEPSFAVGHHAPTTPVLGMDYNGWHAVAGLLLFTPALVAALRKSWSAWYCVLAAVGGGFVVGVWALFSHQVLMFSFPNHRLDAVEHIVTGVVLLALVAIQAFRDGDLRTTLGLPTAAG
;
A
#
# COMPACT_ATOMS: atom_id res chain seq x y z
N MET A 1 -17.81 -24.55 -37.32
CA MET A 1 -16.48 -24.75 -36.69
C MET A 1 -16.15 -23.50 -35.91
N GLY A 2 -16.32 -23.53 -34.59
CA GLY A 2 -16.15 -22.36 -33.72
C GLY A 2 -14.68 -22.19 -33.33
N VAL A 3 -14.12 -21.02 -33.59
CA VAL A 3 -12.80 -20.63 -33.09
C VAL A 3 -12.97 -20.31 -31.61
N GLN A 4 -12.45 -21.19 -30.74
CA GLN A 4 -12.23 -20.83 -29.34
C GLN A 4 -11.07 -19.84 -29.27
N VAL A 5 -11.40 -18.57 -29.04
CA VAL A 5 -10.42 -17.55 -28.66
C VAL A 5 -10.06 -17.83 -27.21
N VAL A 6 -9.02 -18.64 -26.99
CA VAL A 6 -8.39 -18.81 -25.68
C VAL A 6 -7.54 -17.56 -25.41
N GLY A 7 -8.22 -16.47 -25.03
CA GLY A 7 -7.61 -15.23 -24.57
C GLY A 7 -7.10 -15.37 -23.13
N GLY A 8 -6.23 -16.33 -22.87
CA GLY A 8 -5.52 -16.44 -21.60
C GLY A 8 -4.10 -15.96 -21.80
N ALA A 9 -3.83 -14.69 -21.49
CA ALA A 9 -2.46 -14.21 -21.32
C ALA A 9 -1.86 -14.90 -20.08
N ARG A 10 -1.44 -16.16 -20.28
CA ARG A 10 -0.67 -16.91 -19.28
C ARG A 10 0.65 -16.18 -19.18
N ASN A 11 0.91 -15.53 -18.04
CA ASN A 11 2.25 -15.10 -17.69
C ASN A 11 3.18 -16.30 -17.91
N LEU A 12 4.15 -16.16 -18.80
CA LEU A 12 5.15 -17.19 -19.03
C LEU A 12 5.80 -17.51 -17.69
N VAL A 13 6.06 -18.79 -17.42
CA VAL A 13 6.76 -19.23 -16.21
C VAL A 13 8.02 -18.38 -16.04
N GLY A 14 8.07 -17.57 -14.97
CA GLY A 14 9.18 -16.66 -14.69
C GLY A 14 8.91 -15.16 -14.88
N GLN A 15 7.79 -14.74 -15.46
CA GLN A 15 7.45 -13.32 -15.57
C GLN A 15 6.42 -12.88 -14.52
N TRP A 16 6.75 -11.85 -13.74
CA TRP A 16 5.85 -11.21 -12.80
C TRP A 16 4.71 -10.49 -13.53
N SER A 17 3.50 -10.56 -12.96
CA SER A 17 2.36 -9.76 -13.41
C SER A 17 2.59 -8.26 -13.18
N PHE A 18 1.76 -7.43 -13.84
CA PHE A 18 1.74 -5.99 -13.59
C PHE A 18 1.59 -5.68 -12.10
N LEU A 19 0.66 -6.33 -11.41
CA LEU A 19 0.40 -6.08 -9.99
C LEU A 19 1.60 -6.44 -9.10
N GLN A 20 2.30 -7.54 -9.39
CA GLN A 20 3.49 -7.92 -8.62
C GLN A 20 4.61 -6.89 -8.76
N TRP A 21 4.86 -6.41 -9.99
CA TRP A 21 5.81 -5.32 -10.22
C TRP A 21 5.39 -4.03 -9.52
N ALA A 22 4.11 -3.67 -9.62
CA ALA A 22 3.59 -2.47 -8.98
C ALA A 22 3.74 -2.52 -7.45
N VAL A 23 3.37 -3.64 -6.82
CA VAL A 23 3.51 -3.84 -5.37
C VAL A 23 4.97 -3.82 -4.94
N PHE A 24 5.88 -4.42 -5.70
CA PHE A 24 7.30 -4.36 -5.41
C PHE A 24 7.83 -2.92 -5.44
N VAL A 25 7.51 -2.16 -6.50
CA VAL A 25 7.95 -0.76 -6.63
C VAL A 25 7.36 0.09 -5.50
N VAL A 26 6.06 -0.03 -5.23
CA VAL A 26 5.40 0.69 -4.13
C VAL A 26 6.08 0.36 -2.79
N GLY A 27 6.32 -0.93 -2.53
CA GLY A 27 7.02 -1.37 -1.32
C GLY A 27 8.39 -0.75 -1.17
N VAL A 28 9.25 -0.87 -2.19
CA VAL A 28 10.62 -0.31 -2.16
C VAL A 28 10.60 1.20 -1.96
N VAL A 29 9.76 1.92 -2.71
CA VAL A 29 9.67 3.39 -2.62
C VAL A 29 9.29 3.82 -1.20
N HIS A 30 8.24 3.21 -0.62
CA HIS A 30 7.79 3.61 0.72
C HIS A 30 8.73 3.14 1.83
N ILE A 31 9.44 2.02 1.67
CA ILE A 31 10.50 1.61 2.61
C ILE A 31 11.61 2.66 2.62
N VAL A 32 12.11 3.07 1.44
CA VAL A 32 13.13 4.12 1.35
C VAL A 32 12.63 5.43 1.94
N TRP A 33 11.38 5.79 1.68
CA TRP A 33 10.75 6.98 2.23
C TRP A 33 10.65 6.93 3.77
N ALA A 34 10.20 5.81 4.34
CA ALA A 34 10.14 5.61 5.79
C ALA A 34 11.53 5.62 6.44
N VAL A 35 12.55 5.06 5.79
CA VAL A 35 13.94 5.15 6.27
C VAL A 35 14.44 6.59 6.24
N ALA A 36 14.17 7.34 5.17
CA ALA A 36 14.52 8.76 5.10
C ALA A 36 13.81 9.57 6.20
N GLY A 37 12.53 9.28 6.46
CA GLY A 37 11.75 9.83 7.56
C GLY A 37 12.37 9.55 8.93
N TRP A 38 12.78 8.30 9.20
CA TRP A 38 13.48 7.94 10.43
C TRP A 38 14.78 8.74 10.57
N ILE A 39 15.61 8.79 9.53
CA ILE A 39 16.89 9.52 9.57
C ILE A 39 16.65 11.01 9.85
N ALA A 40 15.61 11.60 9.26
CA ALA A 40 15.28 13.01 9.41
C ALA A 40 14.77 13.34 10.82
N GLU A 41 13.95 12.48 11.43
CA GLU A 41 13.44 12.63 12.78
C GLU A 41 13.30 11.27 13.48
N PRO A 42 14.33 10.82 14.23
CA PRO A 42 14.38 9.47 14.80
C PRO A 42 13.65 9.34 16.14
N SER A 43 13.03 10.39 16.68
CA SER A 43 12.46 10.35 18.02
C SER A 43 11.16 9.55 18.11
N PHE A 44 10.91 8.94 19.28
CA PHE A 44 9.67 8.22 19.59
C PHE A 44 8.79 9.01 20.56
N ALA A 45 8.84 10.34 20.48
CA ALA A 45 8.03 11.21 21.33
C ALA A 45 6.54 11.18 20.93
N VAL A 46 5.67 11.43 21.91
CA VAL A 46 4.22 11.55 21.74
C VAL A 46 3.72 12.80 22.45
N GLY A 47 2.54 13.29 22.04
CA GLY A 47 1.89 14.49 22.57
C GLY A 47 1.94 15.67 21.62
N HIS A 48 1.42 16.81 22.09
CA HIS A 48 1.21 18.02 21.29
C HIS A 48 2.52 18.69 20.82
N HIS A 49 3.64 18.40 21.48
CA HIS A 49 4.95 18.99 21.20
C HIS A 49 5.98 17.96 20.74
N ALA A 50 5.54 16.76 20.34
CA ALA A 50 6.45 15.79 19.76
C ALA A 50 7.05 16.35 18.46
N PRO A 51 8.38 16.29 18.29
CA PRO A 51 9.03 16.80 17.10
C PRO A 51 8.76 15.88 15.92
N THR A 52 8.53 16.49 14.76
CA THR A 52 8.25 15.80 13.50
C THR A 52 8.88 16.55 12.34
N THR A 53 9.30 15.84 11.30
CA THR A 53 9.92 16.43 10.12
C THR A 53 9.20 16.00 8.85
N PRO A 54 8.76 16.94 7.99
CA PRO A 54 8.15 16.62 6.70
C PRO A 54 9.19 16.04 5.75
N VAL A 55 8.88 14.89 5.16
CA VAL A 55 9.65 14.27 4.09
C VAL A 55 8.68 13.97 2.95
N LEU A 56 8.87 14.64 1.81
CA LEU A 56 8.02 14.52 0.61
C LEU A 56 6.50 14.74 0.84
N GLY A 57 6.14 15.48 1.89
CA GLY A 57 4.76 15.83 2.22
C GLY A 57 4.19 15.08 3.44
N MET A 58 4.86 14.00 3.85
CA MET A 58 4.50 13.20 5.03
C MET A 58 5.32 13.61 6.25
N ASP A 59 4.69 13.85 7.38
CA ASP A 59 5.42 14.17 8.60
C ASP A 59 5.90 12.93 9.35
N TYR A 60 7.21 12.82 9.54
CA TYR A 60 7.82 11.68 10.21
C TYR A 60 8.28 11.99 11.63
N ASN A 61 8.12 10.98 12.48
CA ASN A 61 9.00 10.66 13.59
C ASN A 61 9.27 9.15 13.59
N GLY A 62 9.96 8.63 14.59
CA GLY A 62 10.26 7.21 14.73
C GLY A 62 9.02 6.31 14.72
N TRP A 63 7.90 6.72 15.33
CA TRP A 63 6.65 5.94 15.31
C TRP A 63 6.07 5.83 13.91
N HIS A 64 6.01 6.94 13.17
CA HIS A 64 5.53 6.93 11.80
C HIS A 64 6.47 6.12 10.89
N ALA A 65 7.78 6.29 11.04
CA ALA A 65 8.76 5.53 10.25
C ALA A 65 8.61 4.02 10.47
N VAL A 66 8.47 3.58 11.73
CA VAL A 66 8.22 2.17 12.06
C VAL A 66 6.88 1.69 11.48
N ALA A 67 5.82 2.50 11.55
CA ALA A 67 4.53 2.16 10.94
C ALA A 67 4.66 1.94 9.42
N GLY A 68 5.36 2.83 8.73
CA GLY A 68 5.66 2.72 7.30
C GLY A 68 6.44 1.44 6.99
N LEU A 69 7.51 1.16 7.73
CA LEU A 69 8.30 -0.07 7.54
C LEU A 69 7.46 -1.33 7.76
N LEU A 70 6.62 -1.36 8.80
CA LEU A 70 5.73 -2.49 9.09
C LEU A 70 4.67 -2.68 8.01
N LEU A 71 4.16 -1.60 7.43
CA LEU A 71 3.16 -1.65 6.36
C LEU A 71 3.77 -2.06 5.01
N PHE A 72 4.96 -1.54 4.66
CA PHE A 72 5.52 -1.66 3.31
C PHE A 72 6.57 -2.76 3.15
N THR A 73 7.25 -3.21 4.22
CA THR A 73 8.15 -4.37 4.12
C THR A 73 7.43 -5.66 3.69
N PRO A 74 6.21 -5.98 4.20
CA PRO A 74 5.43 -7.12 3.72
C PRO A 74 5.09 -7.07 2.22
N ALA A 75 5.11 -5.90 1.59
CA ALA A 75 4.90 -5.76 0.14
C ALA A 75 5.94 -6.58 -0.66
N LEU A 76 7.19 -6.65 -0.18
CA LEU A 76 8.25 -7.39 -0.85
C LEU A 76 7.95 -8.89 -0.90
N VAL A 77 7.34 -9.43 0.16
CA VAL A 77 6.88 -10.82 0.22
C VAL A 77 5.59 -10.99 -0.60
N ALA A 78 4.66 -10.03 -0.51
CA ALA A 78 3.42 -10.06 -1.26
C ALA A 78 3.64 -10.02 -2.78
N ALA A 79 4.69 -9.37 -3.25
CA ALA A 79 5.08 -9.33 -4.67
C ALA A 79 5.44 -10.71 -5.24
N LEU A 80 5.79 -11.70 -4.39
CA LEU A 80 6.16 -13.04 -4.85
C LEU A 80 5.01 -13.83 -5.46
N ARG A 81 3.75 -13.47 -5.18
CA ARG A 81 2.55 -14.10 -5.75
C ARG A 81 1.49 -13.06 -6.08
N LYS A 82 0.92 -13.11 -7.30
CA LYS A 82 -0.12 -12.15 -7.74
C LYS A 82 -1.29 -12.01 -6.76
N SER A 83 -1.82 -13.12 -6.24
CA SER A 83 -2.93 -13.09 -5.27
C SER A 83 -2.52 -12.46 -3.94
N TRP A 84 -1.27 -12.68 -3.49
CA TRP A 84 -0.75 -12.02 -2.29
C TRP A 84 -0.59 -10.52 -2.53
N SER A 85 -0.11 -10.11 -3.70
CA SER A 85 -0.03 -8.70 -4.10
C SER A 85 -1.42 -8.03 -4.07
N ALA A 86 -2.44 -8.73 -4.57
CA ALA A 86 -3.82 -8.23 -4.55
C ALA A 86 -4.37 -8.07 -3.14
N TRP A 87 -4.26 -9.10 -2.30
CA TRP A 87 -4.71 -9.03 -0.91
C TRP A 87 -3.94 -8.01 -0.09
N TYR A 88 -2.62 -7.90 -0.31
CA TYR A 88 -1.80 -6.87 0.29
C TYR A 88 -2.33 -5.48 -0.05
N CYS A 89 -2.56 -5.16 -1.33
CA CYS A 89 -3.11 -3.88 -1.74
C CYS A 89 -4.46 -3.59 -1.06
N VAL A 90 -5.37 -4.57 -1.01
CA VAL A 90 -6.68 -4.38 -0.37
C VAL A 90 -6.53 -4.10 1.13
N LEU A 91 -5.75 -4.91 1.84
CA LEU A 91 -5.57 -4.77 3.29
C LEU A 91 -4.82 -3.48 3.64
N ALA A 92 -3.76 -3.15 2.90
CA ALA A 92 -2.99 -1.93 3.10
C ALA A 92 -3.81 -0.68 2.73
N ALA A 93 -4.64 -0.74 1.69
CA ALA A 93 -5.53 0.36 1.35
C ALA A 93 -6.58 0.61 2.44
N VAL A 94 -7.24 -0.45 2.92
CA VAL A 94 -8.27 -0.33 3.97
C VAL A 94 -7.65 0.12 5.28
N GLY A 95 -6.63 -0.58 5.77
CA GLY A 95 -6.00 -0.30 7.05
C GLY A 95 -5.13 0.95 7.01
N GLY A 96 -4.04 0.91 6.25
CA GLY A 96 -3.05 1.99 6.19
C GLY A 96 -3.50 3.20 5.40
N GLY A 97 -4.38 3.05 4.41
CA GLY A 97 -4.87 4.17 3.61
C GLY A 97 -6.09 4.86 4.22
N PHE A 98 -7.21 4.14 4.31
CA PHE A 98 -8.49 4.74 4.69
C PHE A 98 -8.69 4.83 6.20
N VAL A 99 -8.47 3.75 6.96
CA VAL A 99 -8.67 3.78 8.42
C VAL A 99 -7.72 4.77 9.07
N VAL A 100 -6.42 4.66 8.75
CA VAL A 100 -5.39 5.56 9.27
C VAL A 100 -5.54 6.98 8.71
N GLY A 101 -5.85 7.16 7.42
CA GLY A 101 -6.07 8.49 6.84
C GLY A 101 -7.30 9.22 7.40
N VAL A 102 -8.41 8.51 7.62
CA VAL A 102 -9.60 9.08 8.28
C VAL A 102 -9.29 9.40 9.74
N TRP A 103 -8.60 8.52 10.47
CA TRP A 103 -8.14 8.81 11.83
C TRP A 103 -7.32 10.10 11.84
N ALA A 104 -6.36 10.22 10.93
CA ALA A 104 -5.44 11.35 10.86
C ALA A 104 -6.20 12.68 10.84
N LEU A 105 -7.32 12.79 10.12
CA LEU A 105 -8.16 14.01 10.06
C LEU A 105 -8.66 14.51 11.43
N PHE A 106 -8.78 13.60 12.42
CA PHE A 106 -9.30 13.90 13.75
C PHE A 106 -8.22 13.91 14.85
N SER A 107 -6.98 13.55 14.53
CA SER A 107 -5.89 13.58 15.51
C SER A 107 -5.26 14.96 15.55
N HIS A 108 -5.06 15.52 16.74
CA HIS A 108 -4.41 16.84 16.90
C HIS A 108 -3.09 16.76 17.68
N GLN A 109 -2.64 15.55 17.96
CA GLN A 109 -1.41 15.28 18.69
C GLN A 109 -0.78 14.00 18.16
N VAL A 110 0.54 13.95 18.22
CA VAL A 110 1.29 12.75 17.85
C VAL A 110 1.00 11.66 18.88
N LEU A 111 0.35 10.59 18.46
CA LEU A 111 0.21 9.37 19.24
C LEU A 111 1.07 8.28 18.60
N MET A 112 1.24 7.17 19.28
CA MET A 112 1.82 5.98 18.64
C MET A 112 0.97 5.63 17.41
N PHE A 113 1.58 5.66 16.23
CA PHE A 113 0.91 5.48 14.94
C PHE A 113 -0.12 6.57 14.59
N SER A 114 0.08 7.81 15.07
CA SER A 114 -0.72 8.98 14.71
C SER A 114 0.16 10.18 14.39
N PHE A 115 -0.44 11.19 13.75
CA PHE A 115 0.30 12.14 12.93
C PHE A 115 0.24 13.58 13.47
N PRO A 116 1.36 14.31 13.38
CA PRO A 116 1.49 15.72 13.81
C PRO A 116 0.72 16.69 12.90
N ASN A 117 0.77 16.49 11.57
CA ASN A 117 0.08 17.31 10.57
C ASN A 117 -1.07 16.53 9.95
N HIS A 118 -2.14 16.51 10.73
CA HIS A 118 -3.38 15.79 10.48
C HIS A 118 -3.99 15.92 9.09
N ARG A 119 -3.72 16.99 8.33
CA ARG A 119 -4.32 17.19 7.00
C ARG A 119 -3.49 16.62 5.87
N LEU A 120 -2.20 16.92 5.81
CA LEU A 120 -1.34 16.43 4.72
C LEU A 120 -1.17 14.92 4.84
N ASP A 121 -0.88 14.41 6.03
CA ASP A 121 -0.77 12.97 6.26
C ASP A 121 -2.08 12.25 5.91
N ALA A 122 -3.25 12.81 6.31
CA ALA A 122 -4.54 12.23 5.92
C ALA A 122 -4.72 12.15 4.40
N VAL A 123 -4.37 13.21 3.68
CA VAL A 123 -4.45 13.24 2.22
C VAL A 123 -3.54 12.16 1.62
N GLU A 124 -2.30 12.05 2.09
CA GLU A 124 -1.35 11.07 1.57
C GLU A 124 -1.76 9.63 1.85
N HIS A 125 -2.27 9.34 3.05
CA HIS A 125 -2.84 8.03 3.38
C HIS A 125 -4.01 7.68 2.47
N ILE A 126 -4.97 8.60 2.29
CA ILE A 126 -6.13 8.37 1.44
C ILE A 126 -5.71 8.18 -0.02
N VAL A 127 -4.79 9.02 -0.54
CA VAL A 127 -4.26 8.89 -1.90
C VAL A 127 -3.56 7.55 -2.08
N THR A 128 -2.73 7.13 -1.12
CA THR A 128 -2.06 5.83 -1.15
C THR A 128 -3.07 4.70 -1.18
N GLY A 129 -4.13 4.76 -0.36
CA GLY A 129 -5.21 3.77 -0.37
C GLY A 129 -5.94 3.68 -1.71
N VAL A 130 -6.26 4.83 -2.31
CA VAL A 130 -6.87 4.90 -3.64
C VAL A 130 -5.96 4.30 -4.70
N VAL A 131 -4.67 4.63 -4.70
CA VAL A 131 -3.68 4.08 -5.65
C VAL A 131 -3.59 2.56 -5.53
N LEU A 132 -3.48 2.03 -4.30
CA LEU A 132 -3.41 0.59 -4.07
C LEU A 132 -4.64 -0.15 -4.60
N LEU A 133 -5.84 0.37 -4.37
CA LEU A 133 -7.07 -0.21 -4.93
C LEU A 133 -7.13 -0.08 -6.46
N ALA A 134 -6.66 1.04 -7.01
CA ALA A 134 -6.60 1.24 -8.46
C ALA A 134 -5.66 0.21 -9.13
N LEU A 135 -4.53 -0.13 -8.51
CA LEU A 135 -3.64 -1.17 -9.00
C LEU A 135 -4.33 -2.55 -9.07
N VAL A 136 -5.12 -2.90 -8.04
CA VAL A 136 -5.91 -4.14 -8.04
C VAL A 136 -6.98 -4.11 -9.13
N ALA A 137 -7.69 -2.98 -9.28
CA ALA A 137 -8.71 -2.82 -10.30
C ALA A 137 -8.11 -2.97 -11.71
N ILE A 138 -6.97 -2.33 -11.99
CA ILE A 138 -6.24 -2.46 -13.26
C ILE A 138 -5.86 -3.92 -13.52
N GLN A 139 -5.34 -4.63 -12.52
CA GLN A 139 -5.03 -6.05 -12.68
C GLN A 139 -6.28 -6.90 -12.92
N ALA A 140 -7.39 -6.62 -12.23
CA ALA A 140 -8.66 -7.31 -12.43
C ALA A 140 -9.21 -7.09 -13.85
N PHE A 141 -9.10 -5.88 -14.39
CA PHE A 141 -9.44 -5.62 -15.80
C PHE A 141 -8.56 -6.41 -16.77
N ARG A 142 -7.26 -6.55 -16.48
CA ARG A 142 -6.33 -7.34 -17.31
C ARG A 142 -6.58 -8.84 -17.21
N ASP A 143 -6.97 -9.32 -16.04
CA ASP A 143 -7.33 -10.72 -15.80
C ASP A 143 -8.74 -11.06 -16.30
N GLY A 144 -9.58 -10.05 -16.59
CA GLY A 144 -10.98 -10.20 -16.96
C GLY A 144 -11.93 -10.51 -15.79
N ASP A 145 -11.40 -10.67 -14.58
CA ASP A 145 -12.16 -11.02 -13.39
C ASP A 145 -11.37 -10.75 -12.09
N LEU A 146 -12.07 -10.22 -11.07
CA LEU A 146 -11.50 -9.92 -9.76
C LEU A 146 -11.18 -11.19 -8.95
N ARG A 147 -11.98 -12.25 -9.08
CA ARG A 147 -11.72 -13.51 -8.33
C ARG A 147 -10.40 -14.13 -8.79
N THR A 148 -10.13 -14.13 -10.08
CA THR A 148 -8.86 -14.54 -10.68
C THR A 148 -7.66 -13.73 -10.14
N THR A 149 -7.81 -12.41 -10.00
CA THR A 149 -6.77 -11.56 -9.40
C THR A 149 -6.53 -11.88 -7.93
N LEU A 150 -7.60 -12.08 -7.15
CA LEU A 150 -7.54 -12.41 -5.73
C LEU A 150 -7.16 -13.88 -5.44
N GLY A 151 -7.06 -14.72 -6.48
CA GLY A 151 -6.83 -16.16 -6.33
C GLY A 151 -8.02 -16.90 -5.70
N LEU A 152 -9.23 -16.36 -5.84
CA LEU A 152 -10.47 -16.96 -5.38
C LEU A 152 -11.06 -17.88 -6.46
N PRO A 153 -11.85 -18.90 -6.07
CA PRO A 153 -12.57 -19.73 -7.04
C PRO A 153 -13.49 -18.89 -7.92
N THR A 154 -13.40 -19.05 -9.25
CA THR A 154 -14.28 -18.39 -10.21
C THR A 154 -15.68 -19.00 -10.19
N ALA A 155 -16.71 -18.18 -10.28
CA ALA A 155 -18.10 -18.64 -10.32
C ALA A 155 -18.49 -19.02 -11.75
N ALA A 156 -18.03 -20.18 -12.21
CA ALA A 156 -18.53 -20.96 -13.35
C ALA A 156 -17.72 -22.27 -13.39
N GLY A 157 -18.26 -23.46 -13.61
CA GLY A 157 -19.59 -23.91 -14.02
C GLY A 157 -19.47 -25.42 -14.28
#